data_AF-A0A819ZXL7-F1
#
_entry.id   AF-A0A819ZXL7-F1
#
_cell.length_a   1.000
_cell.length_b   1.000
_cell.length_c   1.000
_cell.angle_alpha   90.00
_cell.angle_beta   90.00
_cell.angle_gamma   90.00
#
_symmetry.space_group_name_H-M   'P 1'
#
loop_
_entity.id
_entity.type
_entity.pdbx_description
1 polymer ?
#
loop_
_entity_poly.entity_id
_entity_poly.type
_entity_poly.pdbx_seq_one_letter_code
_entity_poly.pdbx_strand_id
1 'polypeptide(L)'
;MASNDLPKSSLSLTEIELINRVHSHFQRNEPDKFHFFYSTASPFSNFHPCTITENDLTFHCSEQYMMYHKAKLFNDNNIAQKILGAGTPDKCKALGRSVENFDQQTWHENRTRI
;
A
#
# COMPACT_ATOMS: atom_id res chain seq x y z
N MET A 1 35.65 -15.29 -26.73
CA MET A 1 36.37 -14.02 -26.89
C MET A 1 36.72 -13.54 -25.49
N ALA A 2 38.01 -13.26 -25.27
CA ALA A 2 38.65 -12.87 -24.00
C ALA A 2 37.95 -11.65 -23.36
N SER A 3 37.97 -11.36 -22.06
CA SER A 3 39.01 -11.29 -21.01
C SER A 3 38.27 -10.69 -19.77
N ASN A 4 38.70 -10.65 -18.52
CA ASN A 4 39.97 -10.89 -17.84
C ASN A 4 39.61 -10.93 -16.33
N ASP A 5 39.43 -12.10 -15.74
CA ASP A 5 39.51 -12.20 -14.28
C ASP A 5 41.00 -12.20 -13.92
N LEU A 6 41.52 -11.02 -13.58
CA LEU A 6 42.88 -10.88 -13.09
C LEU A 6 43.00 -11.63 -11.75
N PRO A 7 43.97 -12.56 -11.61
CA PRO A 7 44.15 -13.29 -10.36
C PRO A 7 44.58 -12.31 -9.27
N LYS A 8 43.87 -12.31 -8.13
CA LYS A 8 44.13 -11.47 -6.93
C LYS A 8 45.55 -11.63 -6.34
N SER A 9 46.44 -12.38 -6.98
CA SER A 9 47.83 -12.64 -6.56
C SER A 9 48.84 -11.56 -6.99
N SER A 10 48.41 -10.48 -7.66
CA SER A 10 49.31 -9.43 -8.17
C SER A 10 49.06 -8.03 -7.61
N LEU A 11 48.20 -7.88 -6.61
CA LEU A 11 47.88 -6.58 -5.99
C LEU A 11 48.76 -6.34 -4.77
N SER A 12 49.25 -5.11 -4.61
CA SER A 12 49.99 -4.70 -3.42
C SER A 12 49.08 -4.70 -2.18
N LEU A 13 49.69 -4.89 -0.99
CA LEU A 13 48.94 -4.90 0.28
C LEU A 13 48.10 -3.62 0.46
N THR A 14 48.59 -2.48 -0.03
CA THR A 14 47.89 -1.19 0.01
C THR A 14 46.69 -1.11 -0.94
N GLU A 15 46.76 -1.74 -2.12
CA GLU A 15 45.62 -1.83 -3.04
C GLU A 15 44.53 -2.76 -2.50
N ILE A 16 44.92 -3.87 -1.88
CA ILE A 16 43.98 -4.79 -1.20
C ILE A 16 43.31 -4.07 -0.02
N GLU A 17 44.07 -3.32 0.77
CA GLU A 17 43.54 -2.57 1.90
C GLU A 17 42.59 -1.44 1.46
N LEU A 18 42.91 -0.75 0.36
CA LEU A 18 42.03 0.26 -0.25
C LEU A 18 40.73 -0.36 -0.80
N ILE A 19 40.82 -1.51 -1.49
CA ILE A 19 39.65 -2.26 -1.98
C ILE A 19 38.78 -2.73 -0.81
N ASN A 20 39.39 -3.25 0.27
CA ASN A 20 38.67 -3.67 1.48
C ASN A 20 38.01 -2.49 2.19
N ARG A 21 38.68 -1.32 2.22
CA ARG A 21 38.16 -0.10 2.83
C ARG A 21 37.01 0.49 2.03
N VAL A 22 37.09 0.51 0.70
CA VAL A 22 35.97 0.88 -0.20
C VAL A 22 34.81 -0.12 -0.09
N HIS A 23 35.09 -1.43 -0.01
CA HIS A 23 34.07 -2.46 0.23
C HIS A 23 33.37 -2.27 1.58
N SER A 24 34.11 -1.93 2.63
CA SER A 24 33.56 -1.69 3.97
C SER A 24 32.72 -0.40 4.05
N HIS A 25 32.99 0.58 3.18
CA HIS A 25 32.18 1.80 3.05
C HIS A 25 30.93 1.61 2.17
N PHE A 26 30.94 0.65 1.23
CA PHE A 26 29.80 0.35 0.35
C PHE A 26 28.85 -0.73 0.88
N GLN A 27 29.11 -1.31 2.05
CA GLN A 27 28.13 -2.12 2.77
C GLN A 27 27.42 -1.28 3.83
N ARG A 28 26.70 -0.24 3.40
CA ARG A 28 25.54 0.24 4.17
C ARG A 28 24.34 -0.64 3.81
N ASN A 29 24.44 -1.92 4.15
CA ASN A 29 23.33 -2.86 4.09
C ASN A 29 22.44 -2.63 5.31
N GLU A 30 21.74 -1.50 5.37
CA GLU A 30 20.51 -1.48 6.15
C GLU A 30 19.52 -2.32 5.33
N PRO A 31 19.06 -3.50 5.80
CA PRO A 31 18.01 -4.22 5.10
C PRO A 31 16.83 -3.27 4.89
N ASP A 32 16.10 -3.41 3.76
CA ASP A 32 14.89 -2.64 3.51
C ASP A 32 14.08 -2.53 4.81
N LYS A 33 13.95 -1.32 5.35
CA LYS A 33 13.37 -1.12 6.68
C LYS A 33 11.86 -1.36 6.60
N PHE A 34 11.44 -2.60 6.86
CA PHE A 34 10.03 -2.97 6.88
C PHE A 34 9.30 -2.40 8.11
N HIS A 35 8.07 -1.95 7.91
CA HIS A 35 7.15 -1.56 8.97
C HIS A 35 5.89 -2.42 8.91
N PHE A 36 5.80 -3.42 9.77
CA PHE A 36 4.63 -4.27 9.87
C PHE A 36 3.54 -3.59 10.69
N PHE A 37 2.29 -3.72 10.26
CA PHE A 37 1.14 -3.17 10.98
C PHE A 37 -0.02 -4.16 10.98
N TYR A 38 -0.71 -4.25 12.12
CA TYR A 38 -1.92 -5.07 12.29
C TYR A 38 -2.82 -4.46 13.37
N SER A 39 -3.13 -3.18 13.24
CA SER A 39 -4.07 -2.48 14.14
C SER A 39 -4.76 -1.32 13.43
N THR A 40 -5.92 -0.92 13.95
CA THR A 40 -6.63 0.28 13.49
C THR A 40 -5.91 1.57 13.90
N ALA A 41 -5.03 1.53 14.89
CA ALA A 41 -4.20 2.67 15.27
C ALA A 41 -3.11 3.01 14.24
N SER A 42 -2.74 2.06 13.38
CA SER A 42 -1.76 2.29 12.32
C SER A 42 -2.35 3.16 11.20
N PRO A 43 -1.68 4.23 10.76
CA PRO A 43 -2.14 5.06 9.64
C PRO A 43 -2.12 4.31 8.29
N PHE A 44 -1.46 3.16 8.22
CA PHE A 44 -1.44 2.30 7.03
C PHE A 44 -2.66 1.37 6.94
N SER A 45 -3.50 1.32 7.96
CA SER A 45 -4.73 0.52 7.96
C SER A 45 -5.88 1.29 7.31
N ASN A 46 -6.68 0.62 6.48
CA ASN A 46 -7.89 1.23 5.93
C ASN A 46 -8.96 1.55 7.00
N PHE A 47 -8.82 0.92 8.17
CA PHE A 47 -9.70 1.11 9.31
C PHE A 47 -9.19 2.22 10.24
N HIS A 48 -8.08 2.86 9.88
CA HIS A 48 -7.56 3.99 10.62
C HIS A 48 -8.55 5.16 10.55
N PRO A 49 -8.90 5.76 11.70
CA PRO A 49 -9.69 6.97 11.70
C PRO A 49 -8.95 8.10 10.97
N CYS A 50 -9.52 8.58 9.87
CA CYS A 50 -9.01 9.72 9.12
C CYS A 50 -10.15 10.43 8.40
N THR A 51 -10.07 11.76 8.30
CA THR A 51 -11.07 12.54 7.58
C THR A 51 -10.68 12.63 6.11
N ILE A 52 -11.57 12.19 5.23
CA ILE A 52 -11.45 12.33 3.77
C ILE A 52 -12.64 13.16 3.29
N THR A 53 -12.40 14.19 2.50
CA THR A 53 -13.46 15.08 1.98
C THR A 53 -13.44 15.07 0.45
N GLU A 54 -14.59 14.79 -0.17
CA GLU A 54 -14.77 14.82 -1.62
C GLU A 54 -16.18 15.32 -1.95
N ASN A 55 -16.34 16.32 -2.81
CA ASN A 55 -17.64 16.79 -3.31
C ASN A 55 -18.70 17.00 -2.20
N ASP A 56 -18.32 17.74 -1.14
CA ASP A 56 -19.14 18.01 0.06
C ASP A 56 -19.48 16.78 0.93
N LEU A 57 -18.98 15.59 0.58
CA LEU A 57 -19.06 14.39 1.40
C LEU A 57 -17.85 14.29 2.31
N THR A 58 -18.08 13.83 3.54
CA THR A 58 -17.03 13.57 4.52
C THR A 58 -17.07 12.10 4.93
N PHE A 59 -15.91 11.46 4.86
CA PHE A 59 -15.69 10.07 5.28
C PHE A 59 -14.73 10.05 6.47
N HIS A 60 -14.91 9.11 7.40
CA HIS A 60 -14.12 9.01 8.64
C HIS A 60 -13.06 7.90 8.63
N CYS A 61 -12.91 7.18 7.52
CA CYS A 61 -11.80 6.26 7.25
C CYS A 61 -11.77 5.94 5.75
N SER A 62 -10.65 5.39 5.25
CA SER A 62 -10.56 5.01 3.84
C SER A 62 -11.46 3.82 3.49
N GLU A 63 -11.75 2.91 4.42
CA GLU A 63 -12.72 1.82 4.19
C GLU A 63 -14.12 2.37 3.85
N GLN A 64 -14.59 3.41 4.55
CA GLN A 64 -15.89 4.02 4.26
C GLN A 64 -15.91 4.65 2.87
N TYR A 65 -14.86 5.40 2.53
CA TYR A 65 -14.68 5.98 1.20
C TYR A 65 -14.72 4.90 0.12
N MET A 66 -13.87 3.87 0.23
CA MET A 66 -13.79 2.80 -0.75
C MET A 66 -15.13 2.08 -0.96
N MET A 67 -15.85 1.76 0.12
CA MET A 67 -17.13 1.05 0.02
C MET A 67 -18.24 1.95 -0.57
N TYR A 68 -18.25 3.26 -0.26
CA TYR A 68 -19.19 4.20 -0.87
C TYR A 68 -18.98 4.26 -2.39
N HIS A 69 -17.75 4.47 -2.84
CA HIS A 69 -17.43 4.53 -4.27
C HIS A 69 -17.63 3.19 -4.98
N LYS A 70 -17.40 2.06 -4.29
CA LYS A 70 -17.78 0.74 -4.79
C LYS A 70 -19.29 0.67 -5.05
N ALA A 71 -20.12 1.07 -4.10
CA ALA A 71 -21.57 1.08 -4.30
C ALA A 71 -21.99 2.01 -5.46
N LYS A 72 -21.35 3.18 -5.57
CA LYS A 72 -21.56 4.11 -6.70
C LYS A 72 -21.18 3.49 -8.06
N LEU A 73 -20.09 2.74 -8.13
CA LEU A 73 -19.65 2.06 -9.36
C LEU A 73 -20.71 1.08 -9.89
N PHE A 74 -21.41 0.39 -8.99
CA PHE A 74 -22.46 -0.58 -9.35
C PHE A 74 -23.88 0.02 -9.31
N ASN A 75 -24.00 1.35 -9.27
CA ASN A 75 -25.25 2.10 -9.23
C ASN A 75 -26.17 1.78 -8.03
N ASP A 76 -25.61 1.22 -6.95
CA ASP A 76 -26.34 0.91 -5.72
C ASP A 76 -26.35 2.12 -4.78
N ASN A 77 -27.20 3.09 -5.10
CA ASN A 77 -27.34 4.31 -4.31
C ASN A 77 -27.90 4.04 -2.91
N ASN A 78 -28.66 2.96 -2.71
CA ASN A 78 -29.22 2.61 -1.41
C ASN A 78 -28.11 2.20 -0.43
N ILE A 79 -27.23 1.29 -0.86
CA ILE A 79 -26.07 0.88 -0.07
C ILE A 79 -25.08 2.03 0.08
N ALA A 80 -24.87 2.85 -0.95
CA ALA A 80 -24.00 4.04 -0.85
C ALA A 80 -24.43 4.97 0.30
N GLN A 81 -25.73 5.29 0.40
CA GLN A 81 -26.24 6.13 1.49
C GLN A 81 -26.12 5.46 2.87
N LYS A 82 -26.36 4.15 2.96
CA LYS A 82 -26.15 3.39 4.20
C LYS A 82 -24.69 3.41 4.64
N ILE A 83 -23.75 3.33 3.71
CA ILE A 83 -22.30 3.39 3.99
C ILE A 83 -21.92 4.78 4.48
N LEU A 84 -22.42 5.83 3.83
CA LEU A 84 -22.17 7.22 4.23
C LEU A 84 -22.65 7.49 5.67
N GLY A 85 -23.79 6.90 6.06
CA GLY A 85 -24.33 6.97 7.43
C GLY A 85 -23.76 5.94 8.42
N ALA A 86 -22.90 5.01 8.00
CA ALA A 86 -22.40 3.95 8.88
C ALA A 86 -21.29 4.47 9.80
N GLY A 87 -21.45 4.39 11.12
CA GLY A 87 -20.49 4.98 12.06
C GLY A 87 -19.21 4.18 12.35
N THR A 88 -18.93 3.09 11.63
CA THR A 88 -17.75 2.22 11.90
C THR A 88 -17.27 1.53 10.63
N PRO A 89 -15.95 1.34 10.43
CA PRO A 89 -15.38 0.67 9.26
C PRO A 89 -15.89 -0.78 9.08
N ASP A 90 -16.12 -1.52 10.17
CA ASP A 90 -16.71 -2.88 10.08
C ASP A 90 -18.08 -2.89 9.43
N LYS A 91 -18.95 -1.94 9.80
CA LYS A 91 -20.28 -1.78 9.18
C LYS A 91 -20.15 -1.37 7.71
N CYS A 92 -19.23 -0.46 7.38
CA CYS A 92 -18.96 -0.06 5.99
C CYS A 92 -18.55 -1.27 5.15
N LYS A 93 -17.62 -2.08 5.66
CA LYS A 93 -17.15 -3.31 5.00
C LYS A 93 -18.26 -4.34 4.82
N ALA A 94 -19.10 -4.52 5.84
CA ALA A 94 -20.25 -5.43 5.76
C ALA A 94 -21.25 -4.97 4.68
N LEU A 95 -21.60 -3.68 4.66
CA LEU A 95 -22.46 -3.09 3.63
C LEU A 95 -21.84 -3.21 2.23
N GLY A 96 -20.54 -2.99 2.10
CA GLY A 96 -19.81 -3.11 0.83
C GLY A 96 -19.76 -4.53 0.26
N ARG A 97 -20.01 -5.57 1.08
CA ARG A 97 -20.21 -6.96 0.62
C ARG A 97 -21.62 -7.21 0.10
N SER A 98 -22.58 -6.35 0.45
CA SER A 98 -23.99 -6.44 0.06
C SER A 98 -24.36 -5.53 -1.10
N VAL A 99 -23.37 -4.91 -1.77
CA VAL A 99 -23.59 -4.08 -2.96
C VAL A 99 -24.22 -4.91 -4.07
N GLU A 100 -25.37 -4.44 -4.57
CA GLU A 100 -26.07 -5.06 -5.68
C GLU A 100 -25.30 -4.91 -7.00
N ASN A 101 -25.56 -5.80 -7.96
CA ASN A 101 -24.93 -5.81 -9.28
C ASN A 101 -23.40 -5.90 -9.27
N PHE A 102 -22.81 -6.38 -8.16
CA PHE A 102 -21.36 -6.51 -8.04
C PHE A 102 -20.81 -7.46 -9.11
N ASP A 103 -19.88 -6.93 -9.90
CA ASP A 103 -19.07 -7.70 -10.84
C ASP A 103 -17.59 -7.57 -10.47
N GLN A 104 -16.94 -8.71 -10.28
CA GLN A 104 -15.56 -8.78 -9.82
C GLN A 104 -14.58 -8.18 -10.83
N GLN A 105 -14.83 -8.36 -12.13
CA GLN A 105 -13.95 -7.85 -13.20
C GLN A 105 -14.01 -6.32 -13.24
N THR A 106 -15.21 -5.77 -13.29
CA THR A 106 -15.46 -4.33 -13.23
C THR A 106 -14.85 -3.74 -11.97
N TRP A 107 -14.99 -4.38 -10.81
CA TRP A 107 -14.33 -3.91 -9.59
C TRP A 107 -12.80 -3.90 -9.73
N HIS A 108 -12.21 -4.97 -10.26
CA HIS A 108 -10.76 -5.08 -10.41
C HIS A 108 -10.17 -3.97 -11.29
N GLU A 109 -10.85 -3.63 -12.39
CA GLU A 109 -10.43 -2.59 -13.33
C GLU A 109 -10.50 -1.17 -12.75
N ASN A 110 -11.35 -0.96 -11.73
CA ASN A 110 -11.70 0.39 -11.26
C ASN A 110 -11.24 0.68 -9.82
N ARG A 111 -10.95 -0.32 -8.99
CA ARG A 111 -10.63 -0.14 -7.56
C ARG A 111 -9.33 0.59 -7.25
N THR A 112 -8.46 0.83 -8.22
CA THR A 112 -7.18 1.53 -8.03
C THR A 112 -7.29 3.04 -8.24
N ARG A 113 -8.35 3.47 -8.96
CA ARG A 113 -8.73 4.88 -9.15
C ARG A 113 -9.83 5.33 -8.18
N ILE A 114 -10.26 4.42 -7.31
CA ILE A 114 -11.10 4.65 -6.15
C ILE A 114 -10.16 4.62 -4.96
#